data_AF-A0A8I6YN51-F1
#
_entry.id   AF-A0A8I6YN51-F1
#
_cell.length_a   1.000
_cell.length_b   1.000
_cell.length_c   1.000
_cell.angle_alpha   90.00
_cell.angle_beta   90.00
_cell.angle_gamma   90.00
#
_symmetry.space_group_name_H-M   'P 1'
#
loop_
_entity.id
_entity.type
_entity.pdbx_description
1 polymer ?
#
loop_
_entity_poly.entity_id
_entity_poly.type
_entity_poly.pdbx_seq_one_letter_code
_entity_poly.pdbx_strand_id
1 'polypeptide(L)'
;MHAFPPRCMHHILDASPNSPPPINLLPLACQSRLLLCVSSQEVASPAVWPAMASLLSLVLLLALLDTSRATNFEVGGDAEWVLPQAGDSNTYNHWASKKHFHVGDIVHFKYNQDSVMVVTEAGYNKCESSHPIFFSNNGNTEVRLDRPGPFYFISGVAGHCQVGQKLVIHVAGKDTPPSGPPSGAAPAGFGTAGAIVVFMAVILHVLVMRGI
;
A
#
# COMPACT_ATOMS: atom_id res chain seq x y z
N MET A 1 34.47 25.46 49.16
CA MET A 1 33.17 25.85 49.76
C MET A 1 32.36 24.58 49.89
N HIS A 2 32.25 24.07 51.12
CA HIS A 2 31.55 22.82 51.46
C HIS A 2 30.03 23.03 51.44
N ALA A 3 29.26 22.07 50.91
CA ALA A 3 27.88 21.79 51.35
C ALA A 3 27.42 20.38 50.95
N PHE A 4 26.66 19.75 51.84
CA PHE A 4 26.33 18.34 52.01
C PHE A 4 25.31 17.71 51.01
N PRO A 5 25.22 16.37 50.93
CA PRO A 5 24.09 15.65 50.34
C PRO A 5 22.90 15.49 51.33
N PRO A 6 21.66 15.20 50.84
CA PRO A 6 20.46 15.15 51.67
C PRO A 6 20.38 13.90 52.54
N ARG A 7 20.03 14.10 53.81
CA ARG A 7 19.72 13.05 54.80
C ARG A 7 18.45 12.28 54.42
N CYS A 8 18.53 10.95 54.32
CA CYS A 8 17.35 10.09 54.40
C CYS A 8 16.89 9.98 55.86
N MET A 9 15.62 10.31 56.11
CA MET A 9 14.93 10.06 57.37
C MET A 9 14.77 8.55 57.58
N HIS A 10 15.48 8.00 58.56
CA HIS A 10 15.27 6.62 59.03
C HIS A 10 14.03 6.62 59.93
N HIS A 11 12.94 6.02 59.44
CA HIS A 11 11.81 5.63 60.28
C HIS A 11 12.28 4.49 61.20
N ILE A 12 12.42 4.79 62.50
CA ILE A 12 12.62 3.77 63.53
C ILE A 12 11.27 3.08 63.72
N LEU A 13 11.18 1.81 63.31
CA LEU A 13 10.13 0.90 63.77
C LEU A 13 10.64 0.23 65.03
N ASP A 14 9.90 0.40 66.13
CA ASP A 14 10.15 -0.26 67.42
C ASP A 14 10.22 -1.79 67.25
N ALA A 15 11.36 -2.37 67.62
CA ALA A 15 11.59 -3.80 67.60
C ALA A 15 11.03 -4.45 68.87
N SER A 16 10.04 -5.33 68.69
CA SER A 16 9.53 -6.23 69.72
C SER A 16 10.60 -7.25 70.16
N PRO A 17 10.80 -7.51 71.47
CA PRO A 17 11.93 -8.28 71.96
C PRO A 17 11.60 -9.77 72.02
N ASN A 18 11.58 -10.48 70.89
CA ASN A 18 11.61 -11.96 70.84
C ASN A 18 11.82 -12.50 69.39
N SER A 19 12.93 -12.15 68.71
CA SER A 19 13.31 -12.83 67.46
C SER A 19 14.75 -13.39 67.51
N PRO A 20 14.98 -14.61 66.99
CA PRO A 20 16.29 -15.28 66.99
C PRO A 20 17.34 -14.58 66.09
N PRO A 21 18.65 -14.87 66.28
CA PRO A 21 19.74 -14.12 65.67
C PRO A 21 19.79 -14.26 64.13
N PRO A 22 20.30 -13.25 63.40
CA PRO A 22 20.34 -13.26 61.95
C PRO A 22 21.37 -14.28 61.42
N ILE A 23 20.91 -15.12 60.50
CA ILE A 23 21.78 -16.00 59.71
C ILE A 23 22.47 -15.13 58.65
N ASN A 24 23.80 -15.16 58.66
CA ASN A 24 24.65 -14.61 57.61
C ASN A 24 24.30 -15.25 56.26
N LEU A 25 23.62 -14.51 55.38
CA LEU A 25 23.51 -14.85 53.97
C LEU A 25 24.25 -13.79 53.16
N LEU A 26 25.45 -14.16 52.70
CA LEU A 26 26.18 -13.47 51.65
C LEU A 26 25.28 -13.29 50.40
N PRO A 27 25.50 -12.24 49.59
CA PRO A 27 24.69 -11.98 48.42
C PRO A 27 25.06 -12.98 47.31
N LEU A 28 24.24 -14.00 47.13
CA LEU A 28 24.19 -14.80 45.90
C LEU A 28 23.47 -14.00 44.83
N ALA A 29 24.13 -12.99 44.28
CA ALA A 29 23.70 -12.27 43.10
C ALA A 29 24.78 -12.37 42.02
N CYS A 30 25.06 -13.59 41.55
CA CYS A 30 25.65 -13.80 40.23
C CYS A 30 25.62 -15.30 39.92
N GLN A 31 24.61 -15.77 39.17
CA GLN A 31 24.69 -16.86 38.18
C GLN A 31 23.31 -17.47 37.92
N SER A 32 22.65 -16.97 36.87
CA SER A 32 22.03 -17.88 35.89
C SER A 32 21.89 -17.19 34.55
N ARG A 33 22.34 -17.92 33.53
CA ARG A 33 22.38 -17.59 32.11
C ARG A 33 20.97 -17.53 31.52
N LEU A 34 20.87 -16.82 30.38
CA LEU A 34 19.77 -16.79 29.42
C LEU A 34 18.51 -16.05 29.89
N LEU A 35 18.64 -14.73 30.02
CA LEU A 35 17.68 -13.75 29.51
C LEU A 35 18.47 -12.45 29.50
N LEU A 36 18.70 -11.87 28.32
CA LEU A 36 19.23 -10.52 28.24
C LEU A 36 18.22 -9.63 28.96
N CYS A 37 18.52 -9.25 30.21
CA CYS A 37 18.00 -8.02 30.79
C CYS A 37 18.54 -6.90 29.89
N VAL A 38 17.86 -6.65 28.78
CA VAL A 38 17.81 -5.31 28.22
C VAL A 38 17.21 -4.48 29.35
N SER A 39 18.08 -3.82 30.11
CA SER A 39 17.68 -2.94 31.17
C SER A 39 16.76 -1.90 30.57
N SER A 40 15.52 -1.84 31.05
CA SER A 40 14.54 -0.81 30.67
C SER A 40 15.01 0.62 30.99
N GLN A 41 16.22 0.78 31.54
CA GLN A 41 16.83 2.05 31.93
C GLN A 41 17.67 2.73 30.82
N GLU A 42 18.06 2.04 29.74
CA GLU A 42 18.93 2.68 28.71
C GLU A 42 18.16 3.59 27.74
N VAL A 43 16.83 3.52 27.68
CA VAL A 43 16.01 4.30 26.72
C VAL A 43 15.72 5.74 27.20
N ALA A 44 16.08 6.08 28.44
CA ALA A 44 15.70 7.34 29.09
C ALA A 44 16.80 8.42 29.09
N SER A 45 17.90 8.26 28.34
CA SER A 45 18.89 9.33 28.20
C SER A 45 18.33 10.46 27.32
N PRO A 46 18.42 11.74 27.72
CA PRO A 46 17.85 12.87 26.96
C PRO A 46 18.47 13.05 25.57
N ALA A 47 19.64 12.44 25.33
CA ALA A 47 20.32 12.44 24.03
C ALA A 47 19.71 11.46 23.01
N VAL A 48 18.97 10.42 23.44
CA VAL A 48 18.39 9.43 22.50
C VAL A 48 17.02 9.88 21.97
N TRP A 49 16.31 10.72 22.72
CA TRP A 49 14.99 11.25 22.35
C TRP A 49 14.94 12.02 21.02
N PRO A 50 15.86 12.95 20.70
CA PRO A 50 15.82 13.65 19.41
C PRO A 50 16.12 12.73 18.22
N ALA A 51 17.02 11.74 18.40
CA ALA A 51 17.32 10.75 17.36
C ALA A 51 16.10 9.86 17.08
N MET A 52 15.42 9.40 18.14
CA MET A 52 14.20 8.60 18.02
C MET A 52 13.05 9.40 17.37
N ALA A 53 12.86 10.66 17.75
CA ALA A 53 11.85 11.54 17.16
C ALA A 53 12.13 11.83 15.68
N SER A 54 13.39 12.05 15.30
CA SER A 54 13.80 12.23 13.90
C SER A 54 13.58 10.96 13.07
N LEU A 55 13.86 9.78 13.65
CA LEU A 55 13.62 8.50 12.98
C LEU A 55 12.13 8.25 12.78
N LEU A 56 11.30 8.52 13.80
CA LEU A 56 9.83 8.43 13.73
C LEU A 56 9.24 9.40 12.70
N SER A 57 9.75 10.64 12.64
CA SER A 57 9.34 11.63 11.64
C SER A 57 9.69 11.19 10.22
N LEU A 58 10.87 10.62 10.02
CA LEU A 58 11.28 10.08 8.72
C LEU A 58 10.43 8.87 8.30
N VAL A 59 10.12 7.95 9.23
CA VAL A 59 9.23 6.81 8.97
C VAL A 59 7.81 7.28 8.64
N LEU A 60 7.30 8.30 9.30
CA LEU A 60 5.99 8.90 9.00
C LEU A 60 5.98 9.58 7.63
N LEU A 61 7.04 10.32 7.27
CA LEU A 61 7.20 10.92 5.94
C LEU A 61 7.27 9.85 4.84
N LEU A 62 7.97 8.74 5.08
CA LEU A 62 8.02 7.60 4.14
C LEU A 62 6.67 6.89 4.04
N ALA A 63 5.88 6.81 5.12
CA ALA A 63 4.54 6.23 5.12
C ALA A 63 3.49 7.10 4.39
N LEU A 64 3.77 8.40 4.21
CA LEU A 64 2.95 9.32 3.41
C LEU A 64 3.27 9.26 1.91
N LEU A 65 4.31 8.53 1.50
CA LEU A 65 4.56 8.28 0.09
C LEU A 65 3.56 7.22 -0.40
N ASP A 66 2.55 7.64 -1.15
CA ASP A 66 1.66 6.72 -1.86
C ASP A 66 2.48 5.89 -2.84
N THR A 67 2.72 4.63 -2.48
CA THR A 67 3.32 3.67 -3.40
C THR A 67 2.28 3.30 -4.46
N SER A 68 2.28 4.00 -5.60
CA SER A 68 1.44 3.61 -6.73
C SER A 68 1.96 2.29 -7.29
N ARG A 69 1.27 1.19 -6.99
CA ARG A 69 1.59 -0.12 -7.54
C ARG A 69 1.01 -0.22 -8.96
N ALA A 70 1.88 -0.38 -9.95
CA ALA A 70 1.45 -0.73 -11.30
C ALA A 70 0.82 -2.12 -11.30
N THR A 71 -0.40 -2.22 -11.84
CA THR A 71 -1.14 -3.46 -12.00
C THR A 71 -1.02 -3.95 -13.44
N ASN A 72 -0.90 -5.28 -13.60
CA ASN A 72 -0.88 -5.92 -14.91
C ASN A 72 -2.26 -6.51 -15.21
N PHE A 73 -2.84 -6.18 -16.36
CA PHE A 73 -4.15 -6.64 -16.79
C PHE A 73 -4.01 -7.53 -18.04
N GLU A 74 -4.38 -8.79 -17.92
CA GLU A 74 -4.47 -9.70 -19.07
C GLU A 74 -5.79 -9.47 -19.82
N VAL A 75 -5.69 -9.04 -21.09
CA VAL A 75 -6.84 -8.71 -21.92
C VAL A 75 -7.62 -9.98 -22.27
N GLY A 76 -8.94 -9.92 -22.12
CA GLY A 76 -9.83 -11.06 -22.34
C GLY A 76 -9.89 -12.06 -21.17
N GLY A 77 -9.01 -11.92 -20.16
CA GLY A 77 -8.88 -12.93 -19.11
C GLY A 77 -8.54 -14.29 -19.72
N ASP A 78 -9.39 -15.29 -19.48
CA ASP A 78 -9.20 -16.65 -20.03
C ASP A 78 -9.40 -16.73 -21.56
N ALA A 79 -10.00 -15.70 -22.18
CA ALA A 79 -10.29 -15.69 -23.62
C ALA A 79 -9.11 -15.20 -24.49
N GLU A 80 -8.06 -14.65 -23.89
CA GLU A 80 -6.91 -14.03 -24.61
C GLU A 80 -7.33 -12.95 -25.63
N TRP A 81 -6.39 -12.44 -26.44
CA TRP A 81 -6.68 -11.51 -27.54
C TRP A 81 -6.92 -12.27 -28.85
N VAL A 82 -8.12 -12.82 -28.97
CA VAL A 82 -8.57 -13.60 -30.14
C VAL A 82 -9.81 -12.99 -30.80
N LEU A 83 -10.19 -13.52 -31.94
CA LEU A 83 -11.42 -13.11 -32.61
C LEU A 83 -12.63 -13.44 -31.72
N PRO A 84 -13.50 -12.47 -31.38
CA PRO A 84 -14.72 -12.76 -30.63
C PRO A 84 -15.62 -13.75 -31.37
N GLN A 85 -16.42 -14.52 -30.60
CA GLN A 85 -17.40 -15.41 -31.21
C GLN A 85 -18.46 -14.60 -31.99
N ALA A 86 -18.97 -15.19 -33.07
CA ALA A 86 -19.96 -14.55 -33.93
C ALA A 86 -21.17 -14.06 -33.11
N GLY A 87 -21.38 -12.74 -33.09
CA GLY A 87 -22.48 -12.09 -32.37
C GLY A 87 -22.07 -11.32 -31.12
N ASP A 88 -20.84 -11.50 -30.59
CA ASP A 88 -20.35 -10.76 -29.42
C ASP A 88 -19.26 -9.75 -29.80
N SER A 89 -19.68 -8.66 -30.44
CA SER A 89 -18.75 -7.61 -30.89
C SER A 89 -18.21 -6.71 -29.77
N ASN A 90 -18.65 -6.91 -28.51
CA ASN A 90 -18.34 -6.03 -27.38
C ASN A 90 -17.66 -6.75 -26.21
N THR A 91 -17.20 -7.99 -26.40
CA THR A 91 -16.55 -8.81 -25.36
C THR A 91 -15.44 -8.05 -24.63
N TYR A 92 -14.53 -7.41 -25.37
CA TYR A 92 -13.38 -6.72 -24.78
C TYR A 92 -13.74 -5.43 -24.06
N ASN A 93 -14.67 -4.64 -24.61
CA ASN A 93 -15.15 -3.43 -23.94
C ASN A 93 -15.89 -3.77 -22.64
N HIS A 94 -16.65 -4.86 -22.62
CA HIS A 94 -17.30 -5.36 -21.41
C HIS A 94 -16.31 -5.94 -20.38
N TRP A 95 -15.20 -6.54 -20.84
CA TRP A 95 -14.09 -6.88 -19.95
C TRP A 95 -13.48 -5.62 -19.31
N ALA A 96 -13.23 -4.59 -20.11
CA ALA A 96 -12.62 -3.34 -19.67
C ALA A 96 -13.49 -2.56 -18.69
N SER A 97 -14.81 -2.56 -18.89
CA SER A 97 -15.76 -1.85 -18.03
C SER A 97 -15.81 -2.40 -16.59
N LYS A 98 -15.28 -3.60 -16.36
CA LYS A 98 -15.20 -4.23 -15.03
C LYS A 98 -13.87 -3.97 -14.33
N LYS A 99 -13.00 -3.14 -14.90
CA LYS A 99 -11.64 -2.86 -14.41
C LYS A 99 -11.46 -1.35 -14.19
N HIS A 100 -10.57 -1.02 -13.27
CA HIS A 100 -10.16 0.35 -12.98
C HIS A 100 -8.69 0.51 -13.36
N PHE A 101 -8.43 1.27 -14.41
CA PHE A 101 -7.09 1.48 -14.93
C PHE A 101 -6.53 2.81 -14.43
N HIS A 102 -5.27 2.80 -14.00
CA HIS A 102 -4.53 3.96 -13.54
C HIS A 102 -3.28 4.18 -14.40
N VAL A 103 -2.76 5.40 -14.33
CA VAL A 103 -1.49 5.73 -14.97
C VAL A 103 -0.37 4.88 -14.35
N GLY A 104 0.37 4.19 -15.21
CA GLY A 104 1.45 3.29 -14.85
C GLY A 104 1.09 1.80 -14.92
N ASP A 105 -0.20 1.47 -15.04
CA ASP A 105 -0.65 0.09 -15.25
C ASP A 105 -0.19 -0.46 -16.61
N ILE A 106 -0.12 -1.78 -16.73
CA ILE A 106 0.31 -2.48 -17.94
C ILE A 106 -0.84 -3.35 -18.43
N VAL A 107 -1.15 -3.24 -19.71
CA VAL A 107 -2.14 -4.05 -20.40
C VAL A 107 -1.42 -5.08 -21.25
N HIS A 108 -1.73 -6.34 -21.00
CA HIS A 108 -1.04 -7.48 -21.56
C HIS A 108 -1.94 -8.22 -22.55
N PHE A 109 -1.49 -8.31 -23.79
CA PHE A 109 -2.16 -8.97 -24.90
C PHE A 109 -1.38 -10.21 -25.28
N LYS A 110 -2.00 -11.38 -25.12
CA LYS A 110 -1.51 -12.68 -25.63
C LYS A 110 -2.35 -13.06 -26.84
N TYR A 111 -1.71 -13.42 -27.94
CA TYR A 111 -2.40 -13.75 -29.19
C TYR A 111 -1.52 -14.59 -30.11
N ASN A 112 -2.16 -15.33 -31.02
CA ASN A 112 -1.47 -16.09 -32.05
C ASN A 112 -1.85 -15.57 -33.45
N GLN A 113 -0.86 -15.38 -34.32
CA GLN A 113 -1.02 -14.88 -35.70
C GLN A 113 -1.89 -13.61 -35.82
N ASP A 114 -1.81 -12.73 -34.82
CA ASP A 114 -2.53 -11.45 -34.79
C ASP A 114 -1.56 -10.29 -34.48
N SER A 115 -2.09 -9.10 -34.25
CA SER A 115 -1.35 -7.92 -33.85
C SER A 115 -2.21 -7.00 -32.98
N VAL A 116 -1.54 -6.13 -32.23
CA VAL A 116 -2.16 -5.10 -31.42
C VAL A 116 -1.69 -3.76 -31.93
N MET A 117 -2.65 -2.88 -32.21
CA MET A 117 -2.42 -1.50 -32.60
C MET A 117 -3.08 -0.55 -31.62
N VAL A 118 -2.36 0.50 -31.21
CA VAL A 118 -2.97 1.67 -30.56
C VAL A 118 -3.27 2.70 -31.64
N VAL A 119 -4.51 3.19 -31.68
CA VAL A 119 -4.98 4.12 -32.71
C VAL A 119 -5.67 5.34 -32.09
N THR A 120 -6.02 6.30 -32.94
CA THR A 120 -6.89 7.41 -32.56
C THR A 120 -8.35 6.93 -32.45
N GLU A 121 -9.21 7.71 -31.80
CA GLU A 121 -10.65 7.44 -31.73
C GLU A 121 -11.28 7.26 -33.12
N ALA A 122 -10.89 8.11 -34.08
CA ALA A 122 -11.35 8.00 -35.46
C ALA A 122 -10.89 6.68 -36.10
N GLY A 123 -9.65 6.28 -35.87
CA GLY A 123 -9.11 5.01 -36.34
C GLY A 123 -9.81 3.80 -35.73
N TYR A 124 -10.15 3.86 -34.43
CA TYR A 124 -10.93 2.82 -33.76
C TYR A 124 -12.34 2.67 -34.33
N ASN A 125 -13.03 3.79 -34.56
CA ASN A 125 -14.40 3.78 -35.07
C ASN A 125 -14.46 3.27 -36.51
N LYS A 126 -13.44 3.56 -37.32
CA LYS A 126 -13.35 3.13 -38.73
C LYS A 126 -12.59 1.81 -38.93
N CYS A 127 -12.03 1.24 -37.86
CA CYS A 127 -11.09 0.13 -37.95
C CYS A 127 -9.93 0.40 -38.92
N GLU A 128 -9.37 1.60 -38.84
CA GLU A 128 -8.27 2.03 -39.69
C GLU A 128 -6.92 1.63 -39.10
N SER A 129 -6.21 0.73 -39.78
CA SER A 129 -4.89 0.22 -39.41
C SER A 129 -3.73 0.89 -40.14
N SER A 130 -3.99 1.96 -40.90
CA SER A 130 -3.03 2.61 -41.81
C SER A 130 -1.89 3.33 -41.07
N HIS A 131 -2.23 4.06 -39.99
CA HIS A 131 -1.30 4.90 -39.23
C HIS A 131 -1.50 4.71 -37.72
N PRO A 132 -1.11 3.55 -37.16
CA PRO A 132 -1.20 3.32 -35.74
C PRO A 132 -0.16 4.15 -34.97
N ILE A 133 -0.54 4.57 -33.77
CA ILE A 133 0.35 5.23 -32.80
C ILE A 133 1.39 4.23 -32.28
N PHE A 134 0.96 2.97 -32.11
CA PHE A 134 1.80 1.85 -31.69
C PHE A 134 1.36 0.60 -32.43
N PHE A 135 2.31 -0.27 -32.79
CA PHE A 135 2.04 -1.56 -33.43
C PHE A 135 2.97 -2.62 -32.86
N SER A 136 2.42 -3.81 -32.60
CA SER A 136 3.19 -5.00 -32.26
C SER A 136 2.50 -6.27 -32.75
N ASN A 137 3.29 -7.23 -33.22
CA ASN A 137 2.85 -8.53 -33.75
C ASN A 137 3.68 -9.70 -33.21
N ASN A 138 4.32 -9.52 -32.05
CA ASN A 138 5.21 -10.52 -31.45
C ASN A 138 4.47 -11.68 -30.73
N GLY A 139 3.14 -11.71 -30.76
CA GLY A 139 2.28 -12.68 -30.07
C GLY A 139 2.10 -12.46 -28.57
N ASN A 140 2.88 -11.55 -27.99
CA ASN A 140 2.89 -11.27 -26.56
C ASN A 140 3.28 -9.79 -26.35
N THR A 141 2.28 -8.92 -26.29
CA THR A 141 2.47 -7.48 -26.24
C THR A 141 2.06 -6.90 -24.90
N GLU A 142 2.95 -6.13 -24.30
CA GLU A 142 2.69 -5.34 -23.11
C GLU A 142 2.64 -3.86 -23.49
N VAL A 143 1.54 -3.19 -23.13
CA VAL A 143 1.37 -1.75 -23.34
C VAL A 143 1.20 -1.07 -21.99
N ARG A 144 2.11 -0.14 -21.68
CA ARG A 144 2.02 0.68 -20.47
C ARG A 144 1.07 1.85 -20.70
N LEU A 145 0.16 2.05 -19.76
CA LEU A 145 -0.79 3.16 -19.74
C LEU A 145 -0.11 4.39 -19.13
N ASP A 146 0.51 5.22 -19.96
CA ASP A 146 1.41 6.31 -19.53
C ASP A 146 0.73 7.65 -19.28
N ARG A 147 -0.54 7.79 -19.67
CA ARG A 147 -1.32 9.03 -19.61
C ARG A 147 -2.77 8.76 -19.19
N PRO A 148 -3.43 9.72 -18.53
CA PRO A 148 -4.86 9.61 -18.27
C PRO A 148 -5.67 9.78 -19.56
N GLY A 149 -6.90 9.26 -19.54
CA GLY A 149 -7.84 9.34 -20.66
C GLY A 149 -7.97 8.04 -21.46
N PRO A 150 -8.60 8.09 -22.64
CA PRO A 150 -8.89 6.90 -23.43
C PRO A 150 -7.67 6.41 -24.22
N PHE A 151 -7.51 5.09 -24.27
CA PHE A 151 -6.66 4.35 -25.18
C PHE A 151 -7.52 3.44 -26.05
N TYR A 152 -7.27 3.47 -27.35
CA TYR A 152 -8.02 2.70 -28.33
C TYR A 152 -7.11 1.64 -28.94
N PHE A 153 -7.48 0.38 -28.75
CA PHE A 153 -6.76 -0.77 -29.24
C PHE A 153 -7.59 -1.47 -30.32
N ILE A 154 -6.94 -1.90 -31.40
CA ILE A 154 -7.55 -2.70 -32.47
C ILE A 154 -6.62 -3.84 -32.89
N SER A 155 -7.19 -4.91 -33.45
CA SER A 155 -6.41 -5.88 -34.22
C SER A 155 -5.99 -5.24 -35.56
N GLY A 156 -4.74 -5.50 -35.95
CA GLY A 156 -4.22 -5.09 -37.26
C GLY A 156 -4.53 -6.06 -38.40
N VAL A 157 -5.11 -7.23 -38.11
CA VAL A 157 -5.49 -8.21 -39.13
C VAL A 157 -6.77 -7.74 -39.82
N ALA A 158 -6.79 -7.84 -41.15
CA ALA A 158 -7.92 -7.40 -41.96
C ALA A 158 -9.23 -8.12 -41.56
N GLY A 159 -10.28 -7.35 -41.26
CA GLY A 159 -11.60 -7.87 -40.89
C GLY A 159 -11.78 -8.11 -39.38
N HIS A 160 -10.71 -8.30 -38.61
CA HIS A 160 -10.81 -8.67 -37.19
C HIS A 160 -11.40 -7.54 -36.33
N CYS A 161 -10.96 -6.30 -36.56
CA CYS A 161 -11.52 -5.14 -35.86
C CYS A 161 -13.02 -4.95 -36.16
N GLN A 162 -13.45 -5.19 -37.40
CA GLN A 162 -14.83 -5.01 -37.84
C GLN A 162 -15.78 -6.00 -37.16
N VAL A 163 -15.30 -7.21 -36.83
CA VAL A 163 -16.09 -8.22 -36.12
C VAL A 163 -15.96 -8.13 -34.59
N GLY A 164 -15.29 -7.10 -34.07
CA GLY A 164 -15.30 -6.77 -32.64
C GLY A 164 -13.99 -7.01 -31.89
N GLN A 165 -12.89 -7.38 -32.57
CA GLN A 165 -11.57 -7.49 -31.93
C GLN A 165 -10.93 -6.11 -31.76
N LYS A 166 -11.53 -5.32 -30.87
CA LYS A 166 -11.17 -3.95 -30.54
C LYS A 166 -11.56 -3.64 -29.10
N LEU A 167 -10.79 -2.77 -28.46
CA LEU A 167 -10.88 -2.49 -27.03
C LEU A 167 -10.66 -1.00 -26.74
N VAL A 168 -11.49 -0.42 -25.87
CA VAL A 168 -11.28 0.91 -25.30
C VAL A 168 -10.97 0.78 -23.81
N ILE A 169 -9.88 1.41 -23.37
CA ILE A 169 -9.50 1.51 -21.96
C ILE A 169 -9.56 2.97 -21.55
N HIS A 170 -10.22 3.24 -20.43
CA HIS A 170 -10.24 4.57 -19.80
C HIS A 170 -9.35 4.58 -18.58
N VAL A 171 -8.31 5.41 -18.61
CA VAL A 171 -7.33 5.54 -17.54
C VAL A 171 -7.70 6.73 -16.67
N ALA A 172 -7.88 6.48 -15.38
CA ALA A 172 -8.19 7.51 -14.40
C ALA A 172 -7.03 8.51 -14.27
N GLY A 173 -7.36 9.80 -14.31
CA GLY A 173 -6.44 10.87 -13.94
C GLY A 173 -6.37 11.03 -12.42
N LYS A 174 -5.29 11.67 -11.93
CA LYS A 174 -5.06 11.95 -10.51
C LYS A 174 -6.17 12.77 -9.85
N ASP A 175 -7.05 13.41 -10.63
CA ASP A 175 -8.12 14.29 -10.17
C ASP A 175 -9.53 13.74 -10.42
N THR A 176 -9.68 12.48 -10.84
CA THR A 176 -11.01 11.90 -11.09
C THR A 176 -11.56 11.30 -9.80
N PRO A 177 -12.67 11.83 -9.22
CA PRO A 177 -13.34 11.17 -8.12
C PRO A 177 -13.77 9.77 -8.57
N PRO A 178 -13.58 8.72 -7.75
CA PRO A 178 -14.06 7.40 -8.10
C PRO A 178 -15.57 7.46 -8.30
N SER A 179 -16.03 7.11 -9.51
CA SER A 179 -17.44 6.83 -9.75
C SER A 179 -17.84 5.69 -8.82
N GLY A 180 -18.84 5.93 -7.98
CA GLY A 180 -19.17 5.10 -6.82
C GLY A 180 -19.40 3.61 -7.14
N PRO A 181 -19.23 2.72 -6.15
CA PRO A 181 -19.29 1.28 -6.36
C PRO A 181 -20.72 0.78 -6.64
N PRO A 182 -20.89 -0.30 -7.43
CA PRO A 182 -22.16 -1.01 -7.49
C PRO A 182 -22.47 -1.61 -6.11
N SER A 183 -23.72 -1.42 -5.67
CA SER A 183 -24.27 -1.90 -4.41
C SER A 183 -24.11 -3.43 -4.29
N GLY A 184 -23.10 -3.86 -3.54
CA GLY A 184 -22.85 -5.25 -3.19
C GLY A 184 -21.86 -5.29 -2.03
N ALA A 185 -22.39 -5.41 -0.81
CA ALA A 185 -21.64 -5.31 0.43
C ALA A 185 -20.51 -6.36 0.53
N ALA A 186 -19.30 -5.87 0.78
CA ALA A 186 -18.21 -6.58 1.44
C ALA A 186 -17.69 -5.67 2.57
N PRO A 187 -17.22 -6.22 3.71
CA PRO A 187 -16.98 -5.42 4.91
C PRO A 187 -15.87 -4.41 4.65
N ALA A 188 -16.16 -3.14 4.95
CA ALA A 188 -15.23 -2.05 4.85
C ALA A 188 -13.99 -2.35 5.72
N GLY A 189 -12.86 -2.61 5.05
CA GLY A 189 -11.55 -2.45 5.69
C GLY A 189 -11.44 -1.00 6.17
N PHE A 190 -11.00 -0.82 7.42
CA PHE A 190 -10.81 0.49 8.01
C PHE A 190 -9.81 1.30 7.18
N GLY A 191 -10.34 2.18 6.33
CA GLY A 191 -9.55 3.14 5.57
C GLY A 191 -8.79 4.08 6.49
N THR A 192 -7.80 4.75 5.93
CA THR A 192 -6.85 5.69 6.56
C THR A 192 -7.45 6.73 7.51
N ALA A 193 -8.76 7.03 7.42
CA ALA A 193 -9.48 7.84 8.40
C ALA A 193 -9.57 7.20 9.80
N GLY A 194 -9.67 5.87 9.90
CA GLY A 194 -9.72 5.15 11.17
C GLY A 194 -8.39 5.20 11.92
N ALA A 195 -7.27 5.17 11.20
CA ALA A 195 -5.95 5.34 11.78
C ALA A 195 -5.78 6.73 12.41
N ILE A 196 -6.33 7.79 11.77
CA ILE A 196 -6.29 9.16 12.29
C ILE A 196 -7.11 9.28 13.58
N VAL A 197 -8.31 8.68 13.65
CA VAL A 197 -9.15 8.73 14.85
C VAL A 197 -8.49 7.98 16.02
N VAL A 198 -7.88 6.82 15.76
CA VAL A 198 -7.14 6.07 16.79
C VAL A 198 -5.90 6.85 17.24
N PHE A 199 -5.18 7.51 16.33
CA PHE A 199 -4.00 8.29 16.67
C PHE A 199 -4.35 9.55 17.47
N MET A 200 -5.44 10.25 17.12
CA MET A 200 -5.95 11.39 17.89
C MET A 200 -6.48 10.96 19.27
N ALA A 201 -7.15 9.81 19.36
CA ALA A 201 -7.61 9.27 20.64
C ALA A 201 -6.43 8.86 21.54
N VAL A 202 -5.38 8.26 20.98
CA VAL A 202 -4.16 7.88 21.71
C VAL A 202 -3.36 9.11 22.13
N ILE A 203 -3.21 10.11 21.27
CA ILE A 203 -2.55 11.39 21.61
C ILE A 203 -3.32 12.10 22.72
N LEU A 204 -4.65 12.20 22.61
CA LEU A 204 -5.49 12.81 23.65
C LEU A 204 -5.38 12.04 24.97
N HIS A 205 -5.36 10.70 24.94
CA HIS A 205 -5.16 9.87 26.14
C HIS A 205 -3.80 10.09 26.78
N VAL A 206 -2.73 10.21 25.99
CA VAL A 206 -1.37 10.42 26.47
C VAL A 206 -1.20 11.85 27.03
N LEU A 207 -1.86 12.85 26.45
CA LEU A 207 -1.87 14.22 26.97
C LEU A 207 -2.61 14.30 28.31
N VAL A 208 -3.81 13.69 28.40
CA VAL A 208 -4.60 13.63 29.63
C VAL A 208 -3.85 12.88 30.75
N MET A 209 -3.16 11.78 30.44
CA MET A 209 -2.36 11.05 31.44
C MET A 209 -1.07 11.78 31.85
N ARG A 210 -0.58 12.71 31.03
CA ARG A 210 0.59 13.56 31.35
C ARG A 210 0.22 14.86 32.07
N GLY A 211 -1.07 15.14 32.27
CA GLY A 211 -1.54 16.32 33.01
C GLY A 211 -1.17 17.66 32.37
N ILE A 212 -1.04 17.69 31.04
CA ILE A 212 -0.89 18.92 30.23
C ILE A 212 -2.24 19.29 29.63
#